data_AF-A0A7Y0FRC6-F1
#
_entry.id   AF-A0A7Y0FRC6-F1
#
_cell.length_a   1.000
_cell.length_b   1.000
_cell.length_c   1.000
_cell.angle_alpha   90.00
_cell.angle_beta   90.00
_cell.angle_gamma   90.00
#
_symmetry.space_group_name_H-M   'P 1'
#
loop_
_entity.id
_entity.type
_entity.pdbx_description
1 polymer ?
#
loop_
_entity_poly.entity_id
_entity_poly.type
_entity_poly.pdbx_seq_one_letter_code
_entity_poly.pdbx_strand_id
1 'polypeptide(L)'
;MGKPIPKFSAKRKIENPQYTIKRLQFLAQPENLRCFIEGCNRRADTIEHIRGRKGFADDWARDNNISLYLDVRFWKPCCNDHNLELERNPEMSQKYQLSKISGNAKIQKTN
;
A
#
# COMPACT_ATOMS: atom_id res chain seq x y z
N MET A 1 22.19 -27.08 14.18
CA MET A 1 20.84 -26.49 14.38
C MET A 1 20.86 -25.05 13.93
N GLY A 2 20.03 -24.67 12.95
CA GLY A 2 19.98 -23.29 12.44
C GLY A 2 19.23 -22.37 13.40
N LYS A 3 19.65 -21.10 13.48
CA LYS A 3 18.87 -20.07 14.18
C LYS A 3 17.48 -19.96 13.53
N PRO A 4 16.39 -19.87 14.30
CA PRO A 4 15.05 -19.71 13.75
C PRO A 4 14.97 -18.42 12.92
N ILE A 5 14.37 -18.51 11.73
CA ILE A 5 14.18 -17.36 10.85
C ILE A 5 13.16 -16.42 11.50
N PRO A 6 13.51 -15.15 11.77
CA PRO A 6 12.59 -14.22 12.39
C PRO A 6 11.41 -13.90 11.47
N LYS A 7 10.19 -13.89 12.01
CA LYS A 7 8.94 -13.55 11.28
C LYS A 7 8.99 -12.18 10.59
N PHE A 8 9.71 -11.23 11.18
CA PHE A 8 9.89 -9.87 10.65
C PHE A 8 11.36 -9.48 10.67
N SER A 9 11.79 -8.73 9.65
CA SER A 9 13.10 -8.08 9.63
C SER A 9 13.21 -7.04 10.76
N ALA A 10 14.44 -6.70 11.16
CA ALA A 10 14.69 -5.66 12.16
C ALA A 10 14.04 -4.32 11.77
N LYS A 11 14.15 -3.93 10.49
CA LYS A 11 13.46 -2.76 9.93
C LYS A 11 11.95 -2.83 10.13
N ARG A 12 11.31 -3.96 9.80
CA ARG A 12 9.86 -4.12 9.93
C ARG A 12 9.37 -4.07 11.38
N LYS A 13 10.16 -4.55 12.34
CA LYS A 13 9.83 -4.43 13.76
C LYS A 13 9.72 -2.97 14.21
N ILE A 14 10.56 -2.10 13.67
CA ILE A 14 10.56 -0.66 13.96
C ILE A 14 9.41 0.05 13.24
N GLU A 15 9.15 -0.31 11.98
CA GLU A 15 8.11 0.35 11.17
C GLU A 15 6.68 -0.06 11.58
N ASN A 16 6.46 -1.29 12.08
CA ASN A 16 5.11 -1.80 12.37
C ASN A 16 4.30 -0.91 13.35
N PRO A 17 4.84 -0.46 14.50
CA PRO A 17 4.12 0.45 15.37
C PRO A 17 3.72 1.77 14.67
N GLN A 18 4.65 2.34 13.89
CA GLN A 18 4.40 3.58 13.13
C GLN A 18 3.32 3.37 12.08
N TYR A 19 3.37 2.24 11.38
CA TYR A 19 2.37 1.84 10.39
C TYR A 19 0.98 1.73 11.02
N THR A 20 0.86 1.03 12.15
CA THR A 20 -0.42 0.86 12.85
C THR A 20 -1.03 2.20 13.19
N ILE A 21 -0.26 3.11 13.79
CA ILE A 21 -0.73 4.46 14.16
C ILE A 21 -1.15 5.25 12.92
N LYS A 22 -0.26 5.36 11.92
CA LYS A 22 -0.53 6.11 10.68
C LYS A 22 -1.73 5.55 9.93
N ARG A 23 -1.91 4.23 9.87
CA ARG A 23 -3.05 3.58 9.21
C ARG A 23 -4.36 3.91 9.91
N LEU A 24 -4.39 3.88 11.23
CA LEU A 24 -5.58 4.26 12.00
C LEU A 24 -5.93 5.73 11.76
N GLN A 25 -4.93 6.62 11.79
CA GLN A 25 -5.12 8.04 11.51
C GLN A 25 -5.63 8.27 10.08
N PHE A 26 -5.01 7.61 9.08
CA PHE A 26 -5.39 7.71 7.68
C PHE A 26 -6.85 7.27 7.46
N LEU A 27 -7.25 6.13 8.01
CA LEU A 27 -8.61 5.58 7.86
C LEU A 27 -9.67 6.31 8.70
N ALA A 28 -9.27 7.13 9.66
CA ALA A 28 -10.18 7.96 10.45
C ALA A 28 -10.56 9.27 9.74
N GLN A 29 -9.83 9.65 8.69
CA GLN A 29 -10.13 10.86 7.91
C GLN A 29 -11.44 10.70 7.12
N PRO A 30 -12.32 11.72 7.09
CA PRO A 30 -13.61 11.66 6.38
C PRO A 30 -13.51 11.23 4.91
N GLU A 31 -12.48 11.69 4.21
CA GLU A 31 -12.18 11.37 2.81
C GLU A 31 -11.76 9.90 2.58
N ASN A 32 -11.35 9.21 3.64
CA ASN A 32 -10.80 7.85 3.58
C ASN A 32 -11.73 6.78 4.15
N LEU A 33 -12.99 7.12 4.43
CA LEU A 33 -13.95 6.19 5.02
C LEU A 33 -14.45 5.11 4.05
N ARG A 34 -14.29 5.31 2.74
CA ARG A 34 -14.81 4.42 1.68
C ARG A 34 -13.70 3.85 0.83
N CYS A 35 -13.91 2.63 0.33
CA CYS A 35 -12.99 1.97 -0.57
C CYS A 35 -12.80 2.78 -1.87
N PHE A 36 -11.55 2.94 -2.29
CA PHE A 36 -11.18 3.76 -3.46
C PHE A 36 -11.50 3.11 -4.82
N ILE A 37 -11.93 1.84 -4.82
CA ILE A 37 -12.32 1.14 -6.05
C ILE A 37 -13.63 1.73 -6.57
N GLU A 38 -13.65 2.06 -7.85
CA GLU A 38 -14.81 2.63 -8.54
C GLU A 38 -16.03 1.71 -8.39
N GLY A 39 -17.19 2.29 -8.05
CA GLY A 39 -18.43 1.54 -7.80
C GLY A 39 -18.51 0.84 -6.44
N CYS A 40 -17.45 0.86 -5.63
CA CYS A 40 -17.48 0.30 -4.27
C CYS A 40 -17.91 1.35 -3.25
N ASN A 41 -18.92 1.03 -2.42
CA ASN A 41 -19.33 1.89 -1.29
C ASN A 41 -19.04 1.26 0.10
N ARG A 42 -18.27 0.17 0.12
CA ARG A 42 -17.89 -0.49 1.39
C ARG A 42 -16.98 0.42 2.22
N ARG A 43 -17.11 0.31 3.54
CA ARG A 43 -16.20 0.99 4.48
C ARG A 43 -14.77 0.53 4.21
N ALA A 44 -13.83 1.47 4.18
CA ALA A 44 -12.42 1.14 4.17
C ALA A 44 -12.00 0.68 5.57
N ASP A 45 -11.54 -0.56 5.65
CA ASP A 45 -11.02 -1.18 6.86
C ASP A 45 -9.52 -1.49 6.76
N THR A 46 -8.94 -1.29 5.57
CA THR A 46 -7.52 -1.46 5.26
C THR A 46 -7.02 -0.43 4.24
N ILE A 47 -5.74 -0.54 3.88
CA ILE A 47 -5.09 0.34 2.91
C ILE A 47 -4.44 -0.47 1.80
N GLU A 48 -4.55 0.05 0.59
CA GLU A 48 -3.78 -0.41 -0.56
C GLU A 48 -2.51 0.44 -0.71
N HIS A 49 -1.35 -0.22 -0.83
CA HIS A 49 -0.08 0.44 -1.17
C HIS A 49 0.09 0.44 -2.69
N ILE A 50 -0.48 1.44 -3.38
CA ILE A 50 -0.54 1.44 -4.86
C ILE A 50 0.84 1.43 -5.55
N ARG A 51 1.91 1.83 -4.86
CA ARG A 51 3.30 1.78 -5.35
C ARG A 51 4.11 0.61 -4.77
N GLY A 52 3.47 -0.33 -4.09
CA GLY A 52 4.12 -1.38 -3.33
C GLY A 52 4.71 -0.89 -2.00
N ARG A 53 5.45 -1.77 -1.31
CA ARG A 53 5.86 -1.58 0.10
C ARG A 53 7.38 -1.51 0.33
N LYS A 54 8.20 -1.66 -0.72
CA LYS A 54 9.65 -1.87 -0.61
C LYS A 54 10.42 -0.70 -1.21
N GLY A 55 11.38 -0.15 -0.46
CA GLY A 55 12.23 0.96 -0.91
C GLY A 55 11.64 2.33 -0.55
N PHE A 56 12.02 3.33 -1.33
CA PHE A 56 11.62 4.74 -1.20
C PHE A 56 10.99 5.21 -2.51
N ALA A 57 10.05 6.14 -2.45
CA ALA A 57 9.35 6.63 -3.64
C ALA A 57 10.22 7.55 -4.53
N ASP A 58 11.04 8.36 -3.88
CA ASP A 58 11.87 9.42 -4.44
C ASP A 58 13.01 9.77 -3.46
N ASP A 59 13.90 10.68 -3.85
CA ASP A 59 15.05 11.08 -3.04
C ASP A 59 14.61 11.80 -1.76
N TRP A 60 13.56 12.64 -1.81
CA TRP A 60 12.99 13.25 -0.60
C TRP A 60 12.57 12.21 0.43
N ALA A 61 11.85 11.15 0.03
CA ALA A 61 11.46 10.08 0.94
C ALA A 61 12.68 9.30 1.47
N ARG A 62 13.73 9.14 0.66
CA ARG A 62 14.98 8.52 1.09
C ARG A 62 15.69 9.35 2.15
N ASP A 63 15.85 10.65 1.90
CA ASP A 63 16.53 11.59 2.80
C ASP A 63 15.80 11.73 4.14
N ASN A 64 14.47 11.59 4.13
CA ASN A 64 13.63 11.61 5.32
C ASN A 64 13.38 10.22 5.93
N ASN A 65 13.99 9.16 5.38
CA ASN A 65 13.83 7.77 5.81
C ASN A 65 12.36 7.28 5.86
N ILE A 66 11.54 7.71 4.90
CA ILE A 66 10.13 7.33 4.75
C ILE A 66 10.03 6.20 3.72
N SER A 67 9.98 4.95 4.17
CA SER A 67 9.81 3.83 3.25
C SER A 67 8.43 3.85 2.59
N LEU A 68 8.31 3.23 1.40
CA LEU A 68 7.01 3.05 0.72
C LEU A 68 5.95 2.36 1.59
N TYR A 69 6.37 1.59 2.61
CA TYR A 69 5.44 1.01 3.56
C TYR A 69 4.74 2.05 4.44
N LEU A 70 5.41 3.17 4.74
CA LEU A 70 4.94 4.27 5.59
C LEU A 70 4.55 5.53 4.81
N ASP A 71 4.80 5.56 3.50
CA ASP A 71 4.56 6.71 2.65
C ASP A 71 3.07 6.84 2.27
N VAL A 72 2.36 7.68 3.01
CA VAL A 72 0.91 7.91 2.85
C VAL A 72 0.52 8.50 1.50
N ARG A 73 1.48 9.08 0.75
CA ARG A 73 1.22 9.61 -0.61
C ARG A 73 0.75 8.51 -1.58
N PHE A 74 1.14 7.26 -1.28
CA PHE A 74 0.80 6.09 -2.08
C PHE A 74 -0.14 5.14 -1.34
N TRP A 75 -0.85 5.63 -0.33
CA TRP A 75 -1.92 4.86 0.31
C TRP A 75 -3.26 5.19 -0.32
N LYS A 76 -4.11 4.18 -0.45
CA LYS A 76 -5.52 4.35 -0.80
C LYS A 76 -6.41 3.63 0.21
N PRO A 77 -7.52 4.23 0.65
CA PRO A 77 -8.47 3.59 1.56
C PRO A 77 -9.13 2.41 0.84
N CYS A 78 -9.10 1.21 1.40
CA CYS A 78 -9.58 0.01 0.74
C CYS A 78 -10.37 -0.88 1.70
N CYS A 79 -11.38 -1.61 1.20
CA CYS A 79 -11.95 -2.73 1.94
C CYS A 79 -11.08 -3.97 1.72
N ASN A 80 -11.01 -4.84 2.73
CA ASN A 80 -10.18 -6.04 2.68
C ASN A 80 -10.41 -6.92 1.44
N ASP A 81 -11.67 -7.08 1.02
CA ASP A 81 -12.01 -7.90 -0.16
C ASP A 81 -11.35 -7.41 -1.46
N HIS A 82 -11.42 -6.11 -1.74
CA HIS A 82 -10.76 -5.54 -2.91
C HIS A 82 -9.24 -5.47 -2.76
N ASN A 83 -8.73 -5.29 -1.54
CA ASN A 83 -7.29 -5.35 -1.30
C ASN A 83 -6.73 -6.75 -1.63
N LEU A 84 -7.43 -7.82 -1.25
CA LEU A 84 -7.10 -9.19 -1.64
C LEU A 84 -7.31 -9.42 -3.15
N GLU A 85 -8.35 -8.83 -3.74
CA GLU A 85 -8.58 -8.95 -5.18
C GLU A 85 -7.44 -8.33 -6.01
N LEU A 86 -6.93 -7.17 -5.61
CA LEU A 86 -5.80 -6.51 -6.28
C LEU A 86 -4.53 -7.36 -6.31
N GLU A 87 -4.36 -8.30 -5.38
CA GLU A 87 -3.23 -9.24 -5.37
C GLU A 87 -3.38 -10.37 -6.39
N ARG A 88 -4.62 -10.75 -6.73
CA ARG A 88 -4.93 -11.93 -7.58
C ARG A 88 -5.53 -11.61 -8.94
N ASN A 89 -6.02 -10.38 -9.15
CA ASN A 89 -6.64 -9.93 -10.39
C ASN A 89 -5.69 -8.96 -11.12
N PRO A 90 -5.01 -9.41 -12.19
CA PRO A 90 -4.05 -8.58 -12.93
C PRO A 90 -4.66 -7.32 -13.53
N GLU A 91 -5.90 -7.38 -14.02
CA GLU A 91 -6.62 -6.25 -14.64
C GLU A 91 -6.91 -5.16 -13.60
N MET A 92 -7.42 -5.55 -12.43
CA MET A 92 -7.62 -4.64 -11.30
C MET A 92 -6.29 -4.03 -10.86
N SER A 93 -5.24 -4.84 -10.73
CA SER A 93 -3.91 -4.34 -10.37
C SER A 93 -3.37 -3.35 -11.43
N GLN A 94 -3.68 -3.57 -12.71
CA GLN A 94 -3.28 -2.71 -13.81
C GLN A 94 -4.02 -1.39 -13.80
N LYS A 95 -5.33 -1.40 -13.50
CA LYS A 95 -6.17 -0.21 -13.40
C LYS A 95 -5.83 0.68 -12.20
N TYR A 96 -5.55 0.07 -11.03
CA TYR A 96 -5.52 0.81 -9.76
C TYR A 96 -4.14 0.94 -9.10
N GLN A 97 -3.13 0.19 -9.53
CA GLN A 97 -1.78 0.28 -8.97
C GLN A 97 -0.77 0.82 -9.99
N LEU A 98 0.34 1.33 -9.46
CA LEU A 98 1.45 1.88 -10.23
C LEU A 98 2.45 0.79 -10.61
N SER A 99 3.17 1.03 -11.69
CA SER A 99 4.31 0.21 -12.11
C SER A 99 5.40 0.26 -11.05
N LYS A 100 5.93 -0.90 -10.67
CA LYS A 100 7.06 -1.00 -9.74
C LYS A 100 8.37 -0.50 -10.37
N ILE A 101 8.43 -0.43 -11.70
CA ILE A 101 9.62 -0.04 -12.45
C ILE A 101 9.62 1.48 -12.66
N SER A 102 8.55 2.01 -13.25
CA SER A 102 8.48 3.42 -13.63
C SER A 102 7.80 4.31 -12.59
N GLY A 103 7.02 3.74 -11.66
CA GLY A 103 6.16 4.51 -10.75
C GLY A 103 4.94 5.15 -11.42
N ASN A 104 4.79 5.02 -12.75
CA ASN A 104 3.66 5.53 -13.51
C ASN A 104 2.50 4.53 -13.52
N ALA A 105 1.33 4.96 -14.02
CA ALA A 105 0.22 4.06 -14.30
C ALA A 105 0.71 2.87 -15.16
N LYS A 106 0.25 1.66 -14.83
CA LYS A 106 0.57 0.47 -15.61
C LYS A 106 -0.10 0.60 -16.99
N ILE A 107 0.64 0.26 -18.04
CA ILE A 107 0.13 0.26 -19.42
C ILE A 107 -1.06 -0.69 -19.47
N GLN A 108 -2.27 -0.21 -19.81
CA GLN A 108 -3.41 -1.08 -20.06
C GLN A 108 -3.20 -1.78 -21.41
N LYS A 109 -3.22 -3.11 -21.42
CA LYS A 109 -3.20 -3.84 -22.69
C LYS A 109 -4.63 -3.85 -23.21
N THR A 110 -4.93 -3.05 -24.22
CA THR A 110 -6.16 -3.20 -24.99
C THR A 110 -6.01 -4.47 -25.84
N ASN A 111 -6.93 -5.42 -25.67
CA ASN A 111 -7.08 -6.54 -26.60
C ASN A 111 -7.62 -6.06 -27.94
#